data_AF-R4MHH2-F1
#
_entry.id   AF-R4MHH2-F1
#
_cell.length_a   1.000
_cell.length_b   1.000
_cell.length_c   1.000
_cell.angle_alpha   90.00
_cell.angle_beta   90.00
_cell.angle_gamma   90.00
#
_symmetry.space_group_name_H-M   'P 1'
#
loop_
_entity.id
_entity.type
_entity.pdbx_description
1 polymer ?
#
loop_
_entity_poly.entity_id
_entity_poly.type
_entity_poly.pdbx_seq_one_letter_code
_entity_poly.pdbx_strand_id
1 'polypeptide(L)'
;MFGKGGAGDRRARRFQHLIGDAGTGGTGGKGGTAGEDGTGGNGGTGGNGGAAVLIGNGGGGGAGGNGGAGNDGTPGNGGGGGVGGTGGTLFGQPGQPGPPGQPGPA
;
A
#
# COMPACT_ATOMS: atom_id res chain seq x y z
N MET A 1 -25.95 -22.34 16.74
CA MET A 1 -26.44 -21.82 15.45
C MET A 1 -25.22 -21.67 14.52
N PHE A 2 -24.94 -22.66 13.67
CA PHE A 2 -23.81 -22.62 12.73
C PHE A 2 -24.37 -22.57 11.32
N GLY A 3 -24.17 -21.45 10.62
CA GLY A 3 -24.63 -21.25 9.25
C GLY A 3 -23.95 -22.24 8.31
N LYS A 4 -24.76 -23.09 7.66
CA LYS A 4 -24.33 -24.02 6.61
C LYS A 4 -23.87 -23.21 5.39
N GLY A 5 -22.59 -22.88 5.32
CA GLY A 5 -21.95 -22.50 4.06
C GLY A 5 -21.93 -23.72 3.14
N GLY A 6 -22.89 -23.81 2.22
CA GLY A 6 -23.04 -24.94 1.30
C GLY A 6 -21.78 -25.19 0.45
N ALA A 7 -21.59 -26.41 -0.04
CA ALA A 7 -20.45 -26.77 -0.89
C ALA A 7 -20.31 -25.92 -2.18
N GLY A 8 -21.37 -25.23 -2.61
CA GLY A 8 -21.33 -24.23 -3.68
C GLY A 8 -20.60 -22.94 -3.27
N ASP A 9 -20.78 -22.50 -2.04
CA ASP A 9 -20.22 -21.26 -1.49
C ASP A 9 -18.69 -21.38 -1.29
N ARG A 10 -18.22 -22.57 -0.86
CA ARG A 10 -16.78 -22.89 -0.82
C ARG A 10 -16.15 -23.07 -2.19
N ARG A 11 -16.91 -23.45 -3.22
CA ARG A 11 -16.41 -23.50 -4.61
C ARG A 11 -16.30 -22.10 -5.19
N ALA A 12 -17.33 -21.27 -5.06
CA ALA A 12 -17.31 -19.88 -5.50
C ALA A 12 -16.14 -19.09 -4.88
N ARG A 13 -15.89 -19.23 -3.56
CA ARG A 13 -14.73 -18.60 -2.90
C ARG A 13 -13.37 -19.07 -3.43
N ARG A 14 -13.24 -20.34 -3.86
CA ARG A 14 -12.00 -20.85 -4.47
C ARG A 14 -11.79 -20.33 -5.88
N PHE A 15 -12.85 -20.11 -6.65
CA PHE A 15 -12.74 -19.48 -7.97
C PHE A 15 -12.45 -17.98 -7.87
N GLN A 16 -13.00 -17.27 -6.88
CA GLN A 16 -12.66 -15.86 -6.59
C GLN A 16 -11.22 -15.67 -6.14
N HIS A 17 -10.59 -16.68 -5.53
CA HIS A 17 -9.17 -16.63 -5.21
C HIS A 17 -8.28 -16.75 -6.47
N LEU A 18 -8.77 -17.42 -7.51
CA LEU A 18 -8.01 -17.63 -8.76
C LEU A 18 -8.25 -16.51 -9.78
N ILE A 19 -9.43 -15.89 -9.73
CA ILE A 19 -9.87 -14.86 -10.68
C ILE A 19 -10.29 -13.63 -9.89
N GLY A 20 -9.54 -12.54 -10.04
CA GLY A 20 -9.81 -11.25 -9.41
C GLY A 20 -8.58 -10.36 -9.38
N ASP A 21 -8.82 -9.05 -9.46
CA ASP A 21 -7.78 -8.05 -9.21
C ASP A 21 -7.36 -8.07 -7.74
N ALA A 22 -6.09 -7.80 -7.48
CA ALA A 22 -5.55 -7.77 -6.14
C ALA A 22 -5.75 -6.40 -5.46
N GLY A 23 -5.77 -6.41 -4.13
CA GLY A 23 -5.96 -5.20 -3.34
C GLY A 23 -4.76 -4.25 -3.42
N THR A 24 -5.00 -2.95 -3.31
CA THR A 24 -3.94 -1.94 -3.27
C THR A 24 -3.17 -1.97 -1.95
N GLY A 25 -1.92 -1.54 -1.97
CA GLY A 25 -1.12 -1.34 -0.77
C GLY A 25 -1.65 -0.19 0.08
N GLY A 26 -1.48 -0.29 1.40
CA GLY A 26 -1.84 0.77 2.33
C GLY A 26 -0.92 1.98 2.19
N THR A 27 -1.40 3.18 2.51
CA THR A 27 -0.55 4.38 2.54
C THR A 27 0.47 4.32 3.68
N GLY A 28 1.64 4.91 3.46
CA GLY A 28 2.65 5.09 4.50
C GLY A 28 2.19 6.08 5.58
N GLY A 29 2.65 5.88 6.81
CA GLY A 29 2.33 6.77 7.93
C GLY A 29 2.97 8.15 7.74
N LYS A 30 2.30 9.21 8.22
CA LYS A 30 2.90 10.55 8.23
C LYS A 30 4.09 10.61 9.21
N GLY A 31 5.07 11.45 8.89
CA GLY A 31 6.18 11.75 9.76
C GLY A 31 5.74 12.54 10.99
N GLY A 32 6.42 12.28 12.12
CA GLY A 32 6.18 12.97 13.38
C GLY A 32 6.62 14.43 13.35
N THR A 33 6.17 15.23 14.32
CA THR A 33 6.66 16.59 14.53
C THR A 33 8.11 16.60 15.00
N ALA A 34 8.71 17.79 15.06
CA ALA A 34 10.06 18.05 15.53
C ALA A 34 10.50 17.17 16.72
N GLY A 35 11.61 16.47 16.55
CA GLY A 35 12.29 15.74 17.62
C GLY A 35 13.10 16.66 18.53
N GLU A 36 13.89 16.06 19.43
CA GLU A 36 14.76 16.80 20.37
C GLU A 36 15.85 17.63 19.64
N ASP A 37 16.25 17.19 18.45
CA ASP A 37 17.18 17.91 17.56
C ASP A 37 16.49 19.02 16.74
N GLY A 38 15.17 19.14 16.87
CA GLY A 38 14.35 20.11 16.17
C GLY A 38 13.91 19.69 14.77
N THR A 39 14.46 18.61 14.22
CA THR A 39 14.15 18.17 12.85
C THR A 39 12.80 17.48 12.76
N GLY A 40 12.08 17.70 11.66
CA GLY A 40 10.81 17.02 11.41
C GLY A 40 10.99 15.51 11.19
N GLY A 41 10.04 14.70 11.66
CA GLY A 41 10.08 13.25 11.48
C GLY A 41 9.85 12.84 10.02
N ASN A 42 10.54 11.79 9.57
CA ASN A 42 10.35 11.27 8.21
C ASN A 42 9.01 10.53 8.07
N GLY A 43 8.38 10.66 6.89
CA GLY A 43 7.23 9.87 6.51
C GLY A 43 7.57 8.39 6.30
N GLY A 44 6.62 7.52 6.61
CA GLY A 44 6.73 6.08 6.40
C GLY A 44 6.55 5.68 4.94
N THR A 45 7.11 4.54 4.56
CA THR A 45 6.94 3.98 3.20
C THR A 45 5.51 3.51 2.97
N GLY A 46 5.02 3.68 1.74
CA GLY A 46 3.79 3.04 1.29
C GLY A 46 3.90 1.52 1.30
N GLY A 47 2.79 0.86 1.59
CA GLY A 47 2.68 -0.60 1.53
C GLY A 47 2.64 -1.11 0.09
N ASN A 48 3.11 -2.33 -0.12
CA ASN A 48 3.10 -2.95 -1.44
C ASN A 48 1.68 -3.33 -1.87
N GLY A 49 1.42 -3.26 -3.17
CA GLY A 49 0.21 -3.80 -3.76
C GLY A 49 0.14 -5.32 -3.66
N GLY A 50 -1.07 -5.86 -3.56
CA GLY A 50 -1.31 -7.29 -3.54
C GLY A 50 -1.04 -7.94 -4.90
N ALA A 51 -0.69 -9.23 -4.88
CA ALA A 51 -0.52 -10.02 -6.10
C ALA A 51 -1.83 -10.71 -6.49
N ALA A 52 -2.14 -10.74 -7.79
CA ALA A 52 -3.18 -11.59 -8.35
C ALA A 52 -2.63 -12.99 -8.66
N VAL A 53 -3.49 -14.00 -8.69
CA VAL A 53 -3.05 -15.41 -8.76
C VAL A 53 -3.03 -15.94 -10.21
N LEU A 54 -4.20 -16.22 -10.80
CA LEU A 54 -4.29 -16.83 -12.13
C LEU A 54 -4.71 -15.80 -13.18
N ILE A 55 -5.81 -15.09 -12.92
CA ILE A 55 -6.36 -14.06 -13.80
C ILE A 55 -6.71 -12.84 -12.94
N GLY A 56 -6.14 -11.68 -13.27
CA GLY A 56 -6.42 -10.41 -12.60
C GLY A 56 -5.19 -9.51 -12.52
N ASN A 57 -5.40 -8.22 -12.36
CA ASN A 57 -4.32 -7.26 -12.24
C ASN A 57 -3.75 -7.23 -10.82
N GLY A 58 -2.46 -6.95 -10.72
CA GLY A 58 -1.83 -6.67 -9.43
C GLY A 58 -2.36 -5.37 -8.86
N GLY A 59 -2.42 -5.29 -7.54
CA GLY A 59 -2.85 -4.08 -6.85
C GLY A 59 -1.81 -2.98 -6.98
N GLY A 60 -2.23 -1.73 -7.06
CA GLY A 60 -1.32 -0.58 -6.98
C GLY A 60 -0.60 -0.53 -5.63
N GLY A 61 0.64 -0.04 -5.62
CA GLY A 61 1.35 0.27 -4.38
C GLY A 61 0.73 1.47 -3.67
N GLY A 62 0.81 1.49 -2.34
CA GLY A 62 0.33 2.60 -1.54
C GLY A 62 1.25 3.81 -1.66
N ALA A 63 0.69 5.01 -1.54
CA ALA A 63 1.49 6.23 -1.47
C ALA A 63 2.39 6.25 -0.23
N GLY A 64 3.58 6.85 -0.34
CA GLY A 64 4.41 7.16 0.82
C GLY A 64 3.77 8.22 1.72
N GLY A 65 4.10 8.22 3.00
CA GLY A 65 3.65 9.23 3.94
C GLY A 65 4.47 10.51 3.82
N ASN A 66 3.85 11.68 4.03
CA ASN A 66 4.59 12.93 4.06
C ASN A 66 5.45 13.04 5.32
N GLY A 67 6.57 13.76 5.25
CA GLY A 67 7.36 14.14 6.41
C GLY A 67 6.62 15.12 7.32
N GLY A 68 7.09 15.27 8.55
CA GLY A 68 6.57 16.22 9.53
C GLY A 68 7.38 17.52 9.59
N ALA A 69 6.83 18.51 10.29
CA ALA A 69 7.44 19.82 10.43
C ALA A 69 8.60 19.80 11.43
N GLY A 70 9.72 20.44 11.08
CA GLY A 70 10.80 20.77 12.02
C GLY A 70 10.58 22.13 12.67
N ASN A 71 11.13 22.35 13.85
CA ASN A 71 11.13 23.66 14.52
C ASN A 71 12.47 24.40 14.37
N ASP A 72 13.49 23.73 13.84
CA ASP A 72 14.79 24.28 13.45
C ASP A 72 14.81 24.77 11.98
N GLY A 73 13.66 24.67 11.30
CA GLY A 73 13.51 24.94 9.87
C GLY A 73 13.89 23.77 8.95
N THR A 74 14.22 22.60 9.52
CA THR A 74 14.55 21.38 8.78
C THR A 74 13.35 20.42 8.78
N PRO A 75 12.53 20.38 7.71
CA PRO A 75 11.41 19.45 7.64
C PRO A 75 11.89 17.99 7.48
N GLY A 76 11.04 17.06 7.92
CA GLY A 76 11.24 15.65 7.66
C GLY A 76 11.02 15.31 6.19
N ASN A 77 11.72 14.29 5.69
CA ASN A 77 11.53 13.81 4.33
C ASN A 77 10.23 13.01 4.20
N GLY A 78 9.65 13.00 3.00
CA GLY A 78 8.59 12.05 2.67
C GLY A 78 9.11 10.62 2.58
N GLY A 79 8.24 9.64 2.82
CA GLY A 79 8.53 8.23 2.60
C GLY A 79 8.41 7.82 1.13
N GLY A 80 9.12 6.77 0.72
CA GLY A 80 8.94 6.19 -0.62
C GLY A 80 7.55 5.58 -0.81
N GLY A 81 7.03 5.57 -2.03
CA GLY A 81 5.83 4.82 -2.37
C GLY A 81 6.07 3.31 -2.32
N GLY A 82 5.01 2.53 -2.09
CA GLY A 82 5.05 1.08 -2.15
C GLY A 82 5.15 0.58 -3.59
N VAL A 83 5.76 -0.59 -3.80
CA VAL A 83 5.78 -1.19 -5.14
C VAL A 83 4.39 -1.74 -5.50
N GLY A 84 4.06 -1.72 -6.79
CA GLY A 84 2.85 -2.40 -7.28
C GLY A 84 2.98 -3.92 -7.20
N GLY A 85 1.86 -4.60 -7.04
CA GLY A 85 1.80 -6.06 -6.99
C GLY A 85 1.88 -6.69 -8.38
N THR A 86 2.25 -7.97 -8.43
CA THR A 86 2.26 -8.74 -9.68
C THR A 86 0.85 -9.04 -10.18
N GLY A 87 0.66 -8.98 -11.50
CA GLY A 87 -0.55 -9.49 -12.15
C GLY A 87 -0.64 -11.02 -12.13
N GLY A 88 -1.79 -11.54 -12.52
CA GLY A 88 -2.08 -12.96 -12.59
C GLY A 88 -1.19 -13.66 -13.62
N THR A 89 -0.86 -14.91 -13.32
CA THR A 89 0.09 -15.72 -14.09
C THR A 89 -0.31 -15.95 -15.55
N LEU A 90 -1.60 -16.05 -15.86
CA LEU A 90 -2.08 -16.23 -17.24
C LEU A 90 -2.48 -14.91 -17.86
N PHE A 91 -3.20 -14.07 -17.12
CA PHE A 91 -3.63 -12.76 -17.59
C PHE A 91 -3.68 -11.76 -16.43
N GLY A 92 -3.23 -10.54 -16.71
CA GLY A 92 -3.20 -9.45 -15.75
C GLY A 92 -1.97 -8.59 -15.92
N GLN A 93 -2.11 -7.30 -15.61
CA GLN A 93 -0.99 -6.37 -15.60
C GLN A 93 -0.47 -6.21 -14.17
N PRO A 94 0.84 -5.95 -13.99
CA PRO A 94 1.35 -5.48 -12.71
C PRO A 94 0.63 -4.20 -12.27
N GLY A 95 0.44 -4.07 -10.96
CA GLY A 95 0.03 -2.81 -10.36
C GLY A 95 1.10 -1.74 -10.51
N GLN A 96 0.68 -0.49 -10.52
CA GLN A 96 1.62 0.64 -10.56
C GLN A 96 2.20 0.90 -9.17
N PRO A 97 3.48 1.32 -9.05
CA PRO A 97 4.00 1.84 -7.80
C PRO A 97 3.18 3.02 -7.27
N GLY A 98 3.14 3.16 -5.94
CA GLY A 98 2.58 4.34 -5.30
C GLY A 98 3.50 5.55 -5.45
N PRO A 99 2.94 6.77 -5.42
CA PRO A 99 3.77 7.97 -5.41
C PRO A 99 4.55 8.10 -4.09
N PRO A 100 5.71 8.78 -4.09
CA PRO A 100 6.38 9.14 -2.85
C PRO A 100 5.56 10.16 -2.05
N GLY A 101 5.80 10.19 -0.75
CA GLY A 101 5.35 11.26 0.12
C GLY A 101 6.17 12.53 -0.09
N GLN A 102 5.62 13.66 0.33
CA GLN A 102 6.28 14.96 0.26
C GLN A 102 7.09 15.24 1.53
N PRO A 103 8.13 16.08 1.48
CA PRO A 103 8.71 16.66 2.68
C PRO A 103 7.65 17.36 3.55
N GLY A 104 7.94 17.46 4.84
CA GLY A 104 7.12 18.25 5.76
C GLY A 104 7.20 19.76 5.48
N PRO A 105 6.30 20.56 6.05
CA PRO A 105 6.42 22.01 5.99
C PRO A 105 7.62 22.48 6.83
N ALA A 106 8.33 23.49 6.32
CA ALA A 106 9.36 24.21 7.06
C ALA A 106 8.75 25.22 8.04
#